data_AF-A0A7T8GPR4-F1
#
_entry.id   AF-A0A7T8GPR4-F1
#
_cell.length_a   1.000
_cell.length_b   1.000
_cell.length_c   1.000
_cell.angle_alpha   90.00
_cell.angle_beta   90.00
_cell.angle_gamma   90.00
#
_symmetry.space_group_name_H-M   'P 1'
#
loop_
_entity.id
_entity.type
_entity.pdbx_description
1 polymer ?
#
loop_
_entity_poly.entity_id
_entity_poly.type
_entity_poly.pdbx_seq_one_letter_code
_entity_poly.pdbx_strand_id
1 'polypeptide(L)' 'ALAKRLWHVNKFNIVASDKISLDRSLPDVRKDSCRRISYNISSLPKSSVVIVFHNEAFSTLLRTVHS' A
#
# COMPACT_ATOMS: atom_id res chain seq x y z
N ALA A 1 15.08 16.38 -15.12
CA ALA A 1 15.14 15.00 -14.59
C ALA A 1 13.77 14.33 -14.75
N LEU A 2 13.74 13.03 -15.08
CA LEU A 2 12.52 12.24 -15.33
C LEU A 2 11.48 12.36 -14.21
N ALA A 3 11.93 12.31 -12.94
CA ALA A 3 11.05 12.43 -11.77
C ALA A 3 10.27 13.76 -11.72
N LYS A 4 10.88 14.90 -12.08
CA LYS A 4 10.18 16.20 -12.11
C LYS A 4 9.08 16.23 -13.17
N ARG A 5 9.29 15.57 -14.32
CA ARG A 5 8.28 15.50 -15.39
C ARG A 5 7.09 14.64 -14.96
N LEU A 6 7.37 13.46 -14.43
CA LEU A 6 6.34 12.50 -14.03
C LEU A 6 5.56 12.93 -12.78
N TRP A 7 6.11 13.82 -11.95
CA TRP A 7 5.39 14.46 -10.85
C TRP A 7 4.14 15.21 -11.34
N HIS A 8 4.22 15.89 -12.47
CA HIS A 8 3.07 16.65 -12.99
C HIS A 8 1.92 15.75 -13.47
N VAL A 9 2.20 14.49 -13.80
CA VAL A 9 1.22 13.49 -14.23
C VAL A 9 0.60 12.77 -13.04
N ASN A 10 1.43 12.14 -12.20
CA ASN A 10 0.95 11.25 -11.13
C ASN A 10 0.79 11.97 -9.78
N LYS A 11 1.29 13.21 -9.63
CA LYS A 11 1.31 13.99 -8.37
C LYS A 11 2.12 13.34 -7.23
N PHE A 12 2.88 12.29 -7.52
CA PHE A 12 3.90 11.71 -6.64
C PHE A 12 5.11 11.24 -7.46
N ASN A 13 6.16 10.80 -6.76
CA ASN A 13 7.41 10.35 -7.39
C ASN A 13 7.29 8.89 -7.88
N ILE A 14 6.70 8.71 -9.06
CA ILE A 14 6.57 7.39 -9.69
C ILE A 14 7.94 6.71 -9.93
N VAL A 15 8.98 7.48 -10.27
CA VAL A 15 10.33 6.93 -10.50
C VAL A 15 10.89 6.27 -9.23
N ALA A 16 10.58 6.83 -8.07
CA ALA A 16 10.93 6.20 -6.80
C ALA A 16 10.02 5.00 -6.51
N SER A 17 8.71 5.13 -6.72
CA SER A 17 7.75 4.02 -6.55
C SER A 17 8.13 2.79 -7.36
N ASP A 18 8.48 2.97 -8.63
CA ASP A 18 8.85 1.87 -9.54
C ASP A 18 10.14 1.14 -9.13
N LYS A 19 10.99 1.80 -8.33
CA LYS A 19 12.22 1.20 -7.78
C LYS A 19 12.01 0.50 -6.45
N ILE A 20 10.86 0.68 -5.80
CA ILE A 20 10.53 0.05 -4.53
C ILE A 20 9.77 -1.25 -4.82
N SER A 21 10.17 -2.36 -4.17
CA SER A 21 9.50 -3.66 -4.30
C SER A 21 8.00 -3.57 -4.02
N LEU A 22 7.18 -4.20 -4.86
CA LEU A 22 5.72 -4.33 -4.64
C LEU A 22 5.42 -4.97 -3.27
N ASP A 23 6.32 -5.82 -2.79
CA ASP A 23 6.15 -6.64 -1.59
C ASP A 23 7.00 -6.09 -0.42
N ARG A 24 7.07 -4.76 -0.30
CA ARG A 24 7.90 -4.12 0.74
C ARG A 24 7.33 -4.37 2.15
N SER A 25 8.20 -4.63 3.12
CA SER A 25 7.82 -4.64 4.52
C SER A 25 7.65 -3.22 5.07
N LEU A 26 6.59 -2.98 5.84
CA LEU A 26 6.41 -1.74 6.60
C LEU A 26 6.95 -1.90 8.03
N PRO A 27 7.58 -0.86 8.62
CA PRO A 27 7.92 -0.89 10.04
C PRO A 27 6.64 -0.88 10.89
N ASP A 28 6.63 -1.64 11.98
CA ASP A 28 5.49 -1.68 12.90
C ASP A 28 5.48 -0.43 13.80
N VAL A 29 4.66 0.55 13.43
CA VAL A 29 4.48 1.81 14.18
C VAL A 29 3.37 1.72 15.24
N ARG A 30 2.77 0.55 15.48
CA ARG A 30 1.69 0.38 16.46
C ARG A 30 2.23 0.50 17.88
N LYS A 31 1.35 0.94 18.81
CA LYS A 31 1.63 0.96 20.26
C LYS A 31 1.80 -0.47 20.79
N ASP A 32 2.64 -0.65 21.82
CA ASP A 32 2.87 -1.96 22.44
C ASP A 32 1.60 -2.65 22.95
N SER A 33 0.61 -1.86 23.39
CA SER A 33 -0.67 -2.41 23.82
C SER A 33 -1.43 -3.11 22.70
N CYS A 34 -1.33 -2.66 21.45
CA CYS A 34 -1.99 -3.28 20.30
C CYS A 34 -1.45 -4.69 20.01
N ARG A 35 -0.17 -4.95 20.31
CA ARG A 35 0.46 -6.27 20.12
C ARG A 35 -0.08 -7.34 21.08
N ARG A 36 -0.65 -6.93 22.22
CA ARG A 36 -1.17 -7.83 23.26
C ARG A 36 -2.63 -8.22 23.06
N ILE A 37 -3.32 -7.65 22.07
CA ILE A 37 -4.73 -7.96 21.79
C ILE A 37 -4.80 -9.27 21.02
N SER A 38 -5.58 -10.22 21.53
CA SER A 38 -5.87 -11.49 20.86
C SER A 38 -7.29 -11.47 20.29
N TYR A 39 -7.44 -11.93 19.05
CA TYR A 39 -8.72 -12.03 18.36
C TYR A 39 -9.05 -13.50 18.10
N ASN A 40 -10.32 -13.88 18.28
CA ASN A 40 -10.79 -15.21 17.88
C ASN A 40 -10.95 -15.27 16.36
N ILE A 41 -9.90 -15.69 15.67
CA ILE A 41 -9.80 -15.73 14.19
C ILE A 41 -10.98 -16.48 13.56
N SER A 42 -11.42 -17.58 14.17
CA SER A 42 -12.51 -18.43 13.66
C SER A 42 -13.88 -17.76 13.69
N SER A 43 -14.05 -16.71 14.52
CA SER A 43 -15.31 -15.97 14.65
C SER A 43 -15.39 -14.74 13.75
N LEU A 44 -14.29 -14.36 13.09
CA LEU A 44 -14.25 -13.15 12.27
C LEU A 44 -15.02 -13.38 10.96
N PRO A 45 -15.89 -12.43 10.54
CA PRO A 45 -16.58 -12.54 9.26
C PRO A 45 -15.58 -12.40 8.10
N LYS A 46 -15.92 -12.99 6.96
CA LYS A 46 -15.21 -12.71 5.70
C LYS A 46 -15.45 -11.25 5.31
N SER A 47 -14.42 -10.63 4.74
CA SER A 47 -14.49 -9.25 4.26
C SER A 47 -14.12 -9.20 2.78
N SER A 48 -14.79 -8.31 2.04
CA SER A 48 -14.45 -7.98 0.67
C SER A 48 -13.81 -6.60 0.66
N VAL A 49 -12.57 -6.51 0.19
CA VAL A 49 -11.88 -5.23 -0.01
C VAL A 49 -12.15 -4.77 -1.44
N VAL A 50 -12.82 -3.62 -1.59
CA VAL A 50 -13.16 -3.04 -2.90
C VAL A 50 -12.28 -1.83 -3.15
N ILE A 51 -11.46 -1.87 -4.20
CA ILE A 51 -10.56 -0.78 -4.60
C ILE A 51 -11.06 -0.21 -5.93
N VAL A 52 -11.57 1.03 -5.89
CA VAL A 52 -11.92 1.78 -7.10
C VAL A 52 -10.70 2.60 -7.52
N PHE A 53 -10.27 2.46 -8.76
CA PHE A 53 -9.12 3.19 -9.31
C PHE A 53 -9.47 3.86 -10.63
N HIS A 54 -8.80 4.97 -10.93
CA HIS A 54 -8.89 5.65 -12.22
C HIS A 54 -7.53 6.24 -12.57
N ASN A 55 -6.93 5.81 -13.68
CA ASN A 55 -5.60 6.26 -14.14
C ASN A 55 -4.51 6.24 -13.06
N GLU A 56 -4.58 5.27 -12.13
CA GLU A 56 -3.60 5.06 -11.07
C GLU A 56 -2.29 4.52 -11.64
N ALA A 57 -1.14 4.91 -11.07
CA ALA A 57 0.13 4.35 -11.52
C ALA A 57 0.21 2.85 -11.22
N PHE A 58 0.79 2.09 -12.15
CA PHE A 58 0.84 0.63 -12.05
C PHE A 58 1.54 0.14 -10.77
N SER A 59 2.68 0.74 -10.41
CA SER A 59 3.44 0.34 -9.22
C SER A 59 2.75 0.68 -7.91
N THR A 60 1.86 1.69 -7.86
CA THR A 60 1.09 2.01 -6.65
C THR A 60 -0.15 1.15 -6.54
N LEU A 61 -0.86 0.91 -7.65
CA LEU A 61 -2.02 0.02 -7.68
C LEU A 61 -1.65 -1.41 -7.27
N LEU A 62 -0.61 -1.99 -7.88
CA LEU A 62 -0.18 -3.36 -7.56
C LEU A 62 0.30 -3.48 -6.12
N ARG A 63 1.01 -2.47 -5.60
CA ARG A 63 1.47 -2.47 -4.21
C ARG A 63 0.31 -2.44 -3.24
N THR A 64 -0.80 -1.77 -3.59
CA THR A 64 -2.04 -1.78 -2.81
C THR A 64 -2.69 -3.16 -2.79
N VAL A 65 -2.63 -3.91 -3.90
CA VAL A 65 -3.17 -5.28 -3.97
C VAL A 65 -2.31 -6.27 -3.18
N HIS A 66 -0.99 -6.08 -3.14
CA HIS A 66 -0.08 -6.96 -2.40
C HIS A 66 -0.03 -6.69 -0.88
N SER A 67 -0.36 -5.47 -0.44
CA SER A 67 -0.21 -5.05 0.98
C SER A 67 -1.44 -5.32 1.83
#